data_AF-W7KRY0-F1
#
_entry.id   AF-W7KRY0-F1
#
_cell.length_a   1.000
_cell.length_b   1.000
_cell.length_c   1.000
_cell.angle_alpha   90.00
_cell.angle_beta   90.00
_cell.angle_gamma   90.00
#
_symmetry.space_group_name_H-M   'P 1'
#
loop_
_entity.id
_entity.type
_entity.pdbx_description
1 polymer ?
#
loop_
_entity_poly.entity_id
_entity_poly.type
_entity_poly.pdbx_seq_one_letter_code
_entity_poly.pdbx_strand_id
1 'polypeptide(L)'
;MIDRRQIKNWLCEDCTFVFQTFGKKQNGRPRKYFCPSCGENVSVFKYEADRFNQGPKRIKQPWRDEEIQVIEQVMNGELLKYQAAIKLGRSIKSVRRKIERMNKERVKAE
;
A
#
# COMPACT_ATOMS: atom_id res chain seq x y z
N MET A 1 -3.58 -30.10 -1.39
CA MET A 1 -2.76 -28.87 -1.51
C MET A 1 -3.25 -27.84 -0.50
N ILE A 2 -2.37 -27.33 0.36
CA ILE A 2 -2.72 -26.29 1.35
C ILE A 2 -2.71 -24.94 0.63
N ASP A 3 -3.85 -24.25 0.62
CA ASP A 3 -3.96 -22.89 0.09
C ASP A 3 -3.21 -21.92 1.03
N ARG A 4 -2.03 -21.47 0.59
CA ARG A 4 -1.16 -20.56 1.36
C ARG A 4 -1.86 -19.26 1.76
N ARG A 5 -2.95 -18.85 1.09
CA ARG A 5 -3.74 -17.65 1.44
C ARG A 5 -4.52 -17.79 2.75
N GLN A 6 -4.66 -19.01 3.28
CA GLN A 6 -5.43 -19.28 4.50
C GLN A 6 -4.54 -19.41 5.76
N ILE A 7 -3.22 -19.32 5.60
CA ILE A 7 -2.28 -19.37 6.72
C ILE A 7 -2.25 -18.02 7.40
N LYS A 8 -2.58 -17.98 8.69
CA LYS A 8 -2.47 -16.78 9.52
C LYS A 8 -1.49 -17.03 10.66
N ASN A 9 -0.56 -16.09 10.80
CA ASN A 9 0.42 -16.08 11.88
C ASN A 9 -0.16 -15.30 13.08
N TRP A 10 0.08 -15.83 14.27
CA TRP A 10 -0.29 -15.24 15.55
C TRP A 10 0.94 -15.18 16.45
N LEU A 11 0.98 -14.20 17.34
CA LEU A 11 2.00 -14.01 18.34
C LEU A 11 1.32 -13.98 19.71
N CYS A 12 1.84 -14.78 20.64
CA CYS A 12 1.56 -14.59 22.06
C CYS A 12 2.62 -13.66 22.66
N GLU A 13 2.21 -12.54 23.25
CA GLU A 13 3.15 -11.57 23.84
C GLU A 13 3.80 -12.12 25.12
N ASP A 14 3.06 -12.81 25.99
CA ASP A 14 3.60 -13.33 27.24
C ASP A 14 4.63 -14.44 27.03
N CYS A 15 4.38 -15.35 26.08
CA CYS A 15 5.29 -16.44 25.76
C CYS A 15 6.33 -16.06 24.70
N THR A 16 6.21 -14.88 24.08
CA THR A 16 6.97 -14.48 22.89
C THR A 16 6.99 -15.60 21.82
N PHE A 17 5.83 -16.23 21.59
CA PHE A 17 5.72 -17.43 20.75
C PHE A 17 4.90 -17.16 19.50
N VAL A 18 5.50 -17.38 18.34
CA VAL A 18 4.82 -17.23 17.03
C VAL A 18 4.29 -18.58 16.58
N PHE A 19 3.01 -18.65 16.26
CA PHE A 19 2.37 -19.87 15.79
C PHE A 19 1.44 -19.64 14.60
N GLN A 20 1.21 -20.71 13.85
CA GLN A 20 0.38 -20.68 12.64
C GLN A 20 -0.93 -21.39 12.90
N THR A 21 -2.00 -20.82 12.36
CA THR A 21 -3.33 -21.42 12.42
C THR A 21 -3.85 -21.63 11.01
N PHE A 22 -4.44 -22.80 10.80
CA PHE A 22 -5.05 -23.21 9.53
C PHE A 22 -6.56 -23.23 9.73
N GLY A 23 -7.32 -22.49 8.91
CA GLY A 23 -8.77 -22.60 8.94
C GLY A 23 -9.51 -21.39 8.37
N LYS A 24 -10.69 -21.68 7.80
CA LYS A 24 -11.66 -20.66 7.38
C LYS A 24 -12.44 -20.13 8.60
N LYS A 25 -13.00 -18.93 8.49
CA LYS A 25 -13.94 -18.39 9.49
C LYS A 25 -15.07 -19.40 9.70
N GLN A 26 -15.43 -19.68 10.95
CA GLN A 26 -16.60 -20.51 11.26
C GLN A 26 -17.82 -19.58 11.30
N ASN A 27 -18.74 -19.77 10.35
CA ASN A 27 -20.00 -19.00 10.26
C ASN A 27 -19.82 -17.48 10.32
N GLY A 28 -18.79 -16.95 9.63
CA GLY A 28 -18.53 -15.51 9.53
C GLY A 28 -17.94 -14.85 10.79
N ARG A 29 -17.90 -15.55 11.94
CA ARG A 29 -17.34 -15.03 13.19
C ARG A 29 -15.83 -15.27 13.28
N PRO A 30 -15.05 -14.31 13.83
CA PRO A 30 -13.64 -14.54 14.09
C PRO A 30 -13.50 -15.64 15.16
N ARG A 31 -12.68 -16.65 14.88
CA ARG A 31 -12.33 -17.67 15.88
C ARG A 31 -11.45 -17.02 16.96
N LYS A 32 -11.63 -17.46 18.21
CA LYS A 32 -10.65 -17.19 19.27
C LYS A 32 -9.46 -18.13 19.06
N TYR A 33 -8.26 -17.59 19.11
CA TYR A 33 -7.02 -18.35 18.97
C TYR A 33 -6.32 -18.41 20.32
N PHE A 34 -5.78 -19.56 20.66
CA PHE A 34 -5.14 -19.82 21.94
C PHE A 34 -3.66 -20.11 21.71
N CYS A 35 -2.81 -19.60 22.59
CA CYS A 35 -1.39 -19.86 22.57
C CYS A 35 -1.13 -21.35 22.84
N PRO A 36 -0.38 -22.07 21.98
CA PRO A 36 -0.04 -23.47 22.22
C PRO A 36 0.85 -23.69 23.47
N SER A 37 1.55 -22.65 23.93
CA SER A 37 2.48 -22.76 25.06
C SER A 37 1.80 -22.54 26.42
N CYS A 38 0.98 -21.50 26.58
CA CYS A 38 0.32 -21.18 27.85
C CYS A 38 -1.19 -21.47 27.86
N GLY A 39 -1.80 -21.78 26.72
CA GLY A 39 -3.23 -22.03 26.62
C GLY A 39 -4.12 -20.78 26.74
N GLU A 40 -3.55 -19.59 26.90
CA GLU A 40 -4.32 -18.34 27.01
C GLU A 40 -4.61 -17.71 25.65
N ASN A 41 -5.67 -16.88 25.59
CA ASN A 41 -6.05 -16.12 24.40
C ASN A 41 -5.98 -14.60 24.56
N VAL A 42 -5.75 -14.10 25.78
CA VAL A 42 -5.78 -12.66 26.10
C VAL A 42 -4.63 -11.94 25.40
N SER A 43 -3.46 -12.57 25.42
CA SER A 43 -2.21 -12.00 24.89
C SER A 43 -1.89 -12.52 23.47
N VAL A 44 -2.88 -13.07 22.76
CA VAL A 44 -2.71 -13.62 21.40
C VAL A 44 -3.16 -12.59 20.36
N PHE A 45 -2.21 -12.06 19.61
CA PHE A 45 -2.44 -11.06 18.58
C PHE A 45 -2.04 -11.58 17.21
N LYS A 46 -2.66 -11.04 16.16
CA LYS A 46 -2.31 -11.37 14.78
C LYS A 46 -0.90 -10.85 14.51
N TYR A 47 0.01 -11.73 14.12
CA TYR A 47 1.37 -11.35 13.77
C TYR A 47 1.37 -10.68 12.39
N GLU A 48 1.44 -9.35 12.40
CA GLU A 48 1.56 -8.51 11.20
C GLU A 48 2.99 -8.01 11.13
N ALA A 49 3.86 -8.74 10.41
CA ALA A 49 5.24 -8.29 10.14
C ALA A 49 5.28 -6.87 9.56
N ASP A 50 4.23 -6.47 8.82
CA ASP A 50 4.05 -5.14 8.24
C ASP A 50 3.80 -4.01 9.26
N ARG A 51 3.38 -4.31 10.51
CA ARG A 51 3.24 -3.26 11.55
C ARG A 51 4.59 -2.68 11.98
N PHE A 52 5.61 -3.54 12.01
CA PHE A 52 6.98 -3.16 12.33
C PHE A 52 7.79 -2.82 11.08
N ASN A 53 7.44 -3.40 9.93
CA ASN A 53 7.88 -2.95 8.61
C ASN A 53 7.04 -1.75 8.12
N GLN A 54 6.88 -0.72 8.96
CA GLN A 54 6.55 0.61 8.46
C GLN A 54 7.78 1.18 7.71
N GLY A 55 8.12 0.57 6.57
CA GLY A 55 8.94 1.26 5.58
C GLY A 55 8.33 2.65 5.34
N PRO A 56 9.14 3.66 5.00
CA PRO A 56 8.69 5.05 4.97
C PRO A 56 7.37 5.13 4.22
N LYS A 57 6.30 5.54 4.92
CA LYS A 57 4.99 5.81 4.31
C LYS A 57 5.31 6.60 3.04
N ARG A 58 4.84 6.16 1.87
CA ARG A 58 5.11 6.86 0.60
C ARG A 58 4.62 8.30 0.73
N ILE A 59 5.50 9.21 1.16
CA ILE A 59 5.20 10.61 1.35
C ILE A 59 4.83 11.10 -0.04
N LYS A 60 3.60 11.56 -0.20
CA LYS A 60 3.14 12.14 -1.46
C LYS A 60 3.98 13.39 -1.69
N GLN A 61 5.03 13.28 -2.52
CA GLN A 61 5.81 14.45 -2.89
C GLN A 61 4.92 15.37 -3.74
N PRO A 62 4.70 16.62 -3.29
CA PRO A 62 3.96 17.60 -4.09
C PRO A 62 4.68 17.83 -5.42
N TRP A 63 3.93 18.33 -6.41
CA TRP A 63 4.52 18.74 -7.69
C TRP A 63 5.11 20.13 -7.52
N ARG A 64 6.37 20.32 -7.91
CA ARG A 64 7.03 21.63 -7.93
C ARG A 64 6.68 22.37 -9.22
N ASP A 65 6.84 23.69 -9.23
CA ASP A 65 6.50 24.53 -10.38
C ASP A 65 7.32 24.17 -11.63
N GLU A 66 8.61 23.85 -11.45
CA GLU A 66 9.49 23.35 -12.51
C GLU A 66 8.96 22.05 -13.14
N GLU A 67 8.41 21.15 -12.32
CA GLU A 67 7.84 19.90 -12.81
C GLU A 67 6.54 20.15 -13.57
N ILE A 68 5.76 21.16 -13.17
CA ILE A 68 4.51 21.55 -13.85
C ILE A 68 4.82 22.06 -15.26
N GLN A 69 5.87 22.87 -15.44
CA GLN A 69 6.29 23.34 -16.77
C GLN A 69 6.60 22.17 -17.72
N VAL A 70 7.28 21.12 -17.23
CA VAL A 70 7.56 19.92 -18.02
C VAL A 70 6.27 19.16 -18.36
N ILE A 71 5.27 19.16 -17.46
CA ILE A 71 3.96 18.57 -17.73
C ILE A 71 3.20 19.38 -18.79
N GLU A 72 3.31 20.70 -18.79
CA GLU A 72 2.70 21.56 -19.81
C GLU A 72 3.28 21.30 -21.20
N GLN A 73 4.60 21.09 -21.31
CA GLN A 73 5.24 20.66 -22.57
C GLN A 73 4.63 19.34 -23.10
N VAL A 74 4.30 18.40 -22.20
CA VAL A 74 3.61 17.17 -22.59
C VAL A 74 2.18 17.43 -23.06
N MET A 75 1.48 18.38 -22.43
CA MET A 75 0.12 18.76 -22.83
C MET A 75 0.09 19.49 -24.18
N ASN A 76 1.13 20.26 -24.49
CA ASN A 76 1.30 20.96 -25.77
C ASN A 76 1.78 20.05 -26.91
N GLY A 77 2.11 18.78 -26.61
CA GLY A 77 2.58 17.80 -27.59
C GLY A 77 4.07 17.89 -27.91
N GLU A 78 4.82 18.75 -27.23
CA GLU A 78 6.28 18.92 -27.40
C GLU A 78 7.06 17.74 -26.82
N LEU A 79 6.49 17.05 -25.83
CA LEU A 79 7.18 15.99 -25.09
C LEU A 79 6.29 14.77 -24.86
N LEU A 80 6.85 13.56 -24.97
CA LEU A 80 6.10 12.34 -24.67
C LEU A 80 6.06 12.06 -23.17
N LYS A 81 4.97 11.43 -22.70
CA LYS A 81 4.76 11.13 -21.27
C LYS A 81 5.91 10.33 -20.63
N TYR A 82 6.52 9.42 -21.39
CA TYR A 82 7.65 8.64 -20.90
C TYR A 82 8.92 9.49 -20.76
N GLN A 83 9.14 10.45 -21.64
CA GLN A 83 10.29 11.36 -21.58
C GLN A 83 10.16 12.28 -20.36
N ALA A 84 8.96 12.79 -20.07
CA ALA A 84 8.71 13.56 -18.86
C ALA A 84 8.94 12.74 -17.60
N ALA A 85 8.51 11.47 -17.59
CA ALA A 85 8.73 10.57 -16.46
C ALA A 85 10.24 10.38 -16.16
N ILE A 86 11.05 10.17 -17.20
CA ILE A 86 12.50 10.04 -17.08
C ILE A 86 13.13 11.35 -16.59
N LYS A 87 12.78 12.48 -17.22
CA LYS A 87 13.32 13.81 -16.89
C LYS A 87 13.03 14.22 -15.45
N LEU A 88 11.86 13.85 -14.93
CA LEU A 88 11.39 14.22 -13.59
C LEU A 88 11.72 13.17 -12.51
N GLY A 89 12.28 12.01 -12.87
CA GLY A 89 12.48 10.90 -11.93
C GLY A 89 11.17 10.37 -11.33
N ARG A 90 10.03 10.57 -12.02
CA ARG A 90 8.70 10.14 -11.56
C ARG A 90 8.18 8.97 -12.39
N SER A 91 7.25 8.20 -11.82
CA SER A 91 6.58 7.15 -12.59
C SER A 91 5.68 7.72 -13.69
N ILE A 92 5.61 7.04 -14.84
CA ILE A 92 4.69 7.37 -15.95
C ILE A 92 3.24 7.49 -15.46
N LYS A 93 2.83 6.64 -14.51
CA LYS A 93 1.49 6.67 -13.91
C LYS A 93 1.23 7.97 -13.13
N SER A 94 2.25 8.51 -12.46
CA SER A 94 2.17 9.81 -11.76
C SER A 94 1.98 10.96 -12.74
N VAL A 95 2.79 10.99 -13.80
CA VAL A 95 2.72 11.98 -14.89
C VAL A 95 1.33 11.98 -15.53
N ARG A 96 0.83 10.80 -15.94
CA ARG A 96 -0.50 10.66 -16.53
C ARG A 96 -1.62 11.21 -15.64
N ARG A 97 -1.60 10.86 -14.34
CA ARG A 97 -2.62 11.35 -13.38
C ARG A 97 -2.58 12.86 -13.19
N LYS A 98 -1.40 13.48 -13.23
CA LYS A 98 -1.27 14.94 -13.13
C LYS A 98 -1.84 15.62 -14.36
N ILE A 99 -1.55 15.12 -15.57
CA ILE A 99 -2.15 15.61 -16.82
C ILE A 99 -3.68 15.51 -16.78
N GLU A 100 -4.22 14.35 -16.40
CA GLU A 100 -5.68 14.14 -16.28
C GLU A 100 -6.32 15.13 -15.31
N ARG A 101 -5.64 15.48 -14.21
CA ARG A 101 -6.12 16.46 -13.24
C ARG A 101 -6.09 17.88 -13.81
N MET A 102 -4.99 18.28 -14.45
CA MET A 102 -4.87 19.60 -15.07
C MET A 102 -5.87 19.81 -16.19
N ASN A 103 -6.14 18.80 -17.02
CA ASN A 103 -7.20 18.87 -18.03
C ASN A 103 -8.59 19.07 -17.41
N LYS A 104 -8.89 18.39 -16.30
CA LYS A 104 -10.16 18.60 -15.57
C LYS A 104 -10.26 20.00 -14.96
N GLU A 105 -9.14 20.57 -14.52
CA GLU A 105 -9.09 21.94 -13.99
C GLU A 105 -9.31 22.97 -15.10
N ARG A 106 -8.73 22.78 -16.29
CA ARG A 106 -8.96 23.63 -17.47
C ARG A 106 -10.42 23.62 -17.94
N VAL A 107 -11.00 22.42 -18.11
CA VAL A 107 -12.40 22.26 -18.55
C VAL A 107 -13.41 22.83 -17.54
N LYS A 108 -13.05 22.98 -16.26
CA LYS A 108 -13.91 23.61 -15.25
C LYS A 108 -13.80 25.13 -15.20
N ALA A 109 -12.74 25.69 -15.78
CA ALA A 109 -12.48 27.13 -15.78
C ALA A 109 -13.05 27.82 -17.03
N GLU A 110 -13.33 27.05 -18.08
CA GLU A 110 -14.10 27.44 -19.27
C GLU A 110 -15.61 27.31 -19.01
#